data_AF-A0A2W6T7H8-F1
#
_entry.id   AF-A0A2W6T7H8-F1
#
_cell.length_a   1.000
_cell.length_b   1.000
_cell.length_c   1.000
_cell.angle_alpha   90.00
_cell.angle_beta   90.00
_cell.angle_gamma   90.00
#
_symmetry.space_group_name_H-M   'P 1'
#
loop_
_entity.id
_entity.type
_entity.pdbx_description
1 polymer ?
#
loop_
_entity_poly.entity_id
_entity_poly.type
_entity_poly.pdbx_seq_one_letter_code
_entity_poly.pdbx_strand_id
1 'polypeptide(L)' 'MPTFRILSRVDAYVDYTCEVEADSAEEAVDVVYEGHVKVTWENQGVTEFDAVRMSAIDEHGEDIDGYARGKG' A
#
# COMPACT_ATOMS: atom_id res chain seq x y z
N MET A 1 -6.69 -1.76 -17.53
CA MET A 1 -7.06 -2.30 -16.20
C MET A 1 -7.26 -1.10 -15.27
N PRO A 2 -8.04 -1.19 -14.19
CA PRO A 2 -8.06 -0.12 -13.19
C PRO A 2 -6.68 0.04 -12.53
N THR A 3 -6.33 1.28 -12.21
CA THR A 3 -5.12 1.61 -11.45
C THR A 3 -5.49 1.76 -9.98
N PHE A 4 -4.73 1.09 -9.11
CA PHE A 4 -4.89 1.13 -7.66
C PHE A 4 -3.70 1.79 -7.00
N ARG A 5 -3.95 2.58 -5.96
CA ARG A 5 -2.91 3.20 -5.14
C ARG A 5 -2.68 2.38 -3.87
N ILE A 6 -1.46 1.93 -3.66
CA ILE A 6 -1.06 1.10 -2.52
C ILE A 6 -0.22 1.92 -1.56
N LEU A 7 -0.56 1.90 -0.28
CA LEU A 7 0.23 2.46 0.81
C LEU A 7 1.09 1.37 1.45
N SER A 8 2.38 1.64 1.61
CA SER A 8 3.35 0.79 2.28
C SER A 8 3.99 1.53 3.44
N ARG A 9 3.91 0.93 4.62
CA ARG A 9 4.47 1.46 5.87
C ARG A 9 5.66 0.62 6.30
N VAL A 10 6.86 1.17 6.17
CA VAL A 10 8.13 0.47 6.47
C VAL A 10 8.89 1.21 7.57
N ASP A 11 9.61 0.47 8.42
CA ASP A 11 10.50 0.97 9.48
C ASP A 11 9.85 1.95 10.47
N ALA A 12 8.64 1.62 10.92
CA ALA A 12 7.87 2.31 11.97
C ALA A 12 7.57 3.80 11.72
N TYR A 13 8.00 4.36 10.59
CA TYR A 13 7.96 5.79 10.38
C TYR A 13 7.77 6.23 8.94
N VAL A 14 7.98 5.43 7.89
CA VAL A 14 7.98 5.94 6.51
C VAL A 14 6.81 5.42 5.68
N ASP A 15 5.95 6.35 5.25
CA ASP A 15 4.85 6.10 4.33
C ASP A 15 5.36 6.21 2.88
N TYR A 16 5.15 5.14 2.11
CA TYR A 16 5.39 5.11 0.67
C TYR A 16 4.09 4.79 -0.05
N THR A 17 3.79 5.47 -1.16
CA THR A 17 2.70 5.07 -2.05
C THR A 17 3.20 4.65 -3.41
N CYS A 18 2.54 3.69 -4.05
CA CYS A 18 2.76 3.40 -5.46
C CYS A 18 1.43 3.20 -6.18
N GLU A 19 1.45 3.33 -7.50
CA GLU A 19 0.32 3.02 -8.38
C GLU A 19 0.60 1.73 -9.14
N VAL A 20 -0.39 0.85 -9.21
CA VAL A 20 -0.30 -0.43 -9.92
C VAL A 20 -1.58 -0.72 -10.69
N GLU A 21 -1.45 -1.27 -11.89
CA GLU A 21 -2.60 -1.78 -12.65
C GLU A 21 -2.88 -3.23 -12.24
N ALA A 22 -4.13 -3.55 -11.88
CA ALA A 22 -4.56 -4.91 -11.54
C ALA A 22 -6.05 -5.09 -11.87
N ASP A 23 -6.56 -6.33 -11.84
CA ASP A 23 -7.99 -6.58 -12.05
C ASP A 23 -8.81 -6.35 -10.77
N SER A 24 -8.16 -6.32 -9.60
CA SER A 24 -8.77 -6.02 -8.30
C SER A 24 -7.79 -5.37 -7.31
N ALA A 25 -8.34 -4.72 -6.28
CA ALA A 25 -7.53 -4.16 -5.19
C ALA A 25 -6.79 -5.25 -4.39
N GLU A 26 -7.38 -6.44 -4.25
CA GLU A 26 -6.74 -7.60 -3.59
C GLU A 26 -5.51 -8.05 -4.39
N GLU A 27 -5.66 -8.24 -5.70
CA GLU A 27 -4.56 -8.59 -6.58
C GLU A 27 -3.47 -7.51 -6.58
N ALA A 28 -3.84 -6.22 -6.59
CA ALA A 28 -2.91 -5.10 -6.52
C ALA A 28 -2.02 -5.14 -5.26
N VAL A 29 -2.59 -5.47 -4.10
CA VAL A 29 -1.84 -5.61 -2.84
C VAL A 29 -0.92 -6.83 -2.90
N ASP A 30 -1.43 -7.99 -3.38
CA ASP A 30 -0.65 -9.23 -3.43
C ASP A 30 0.55 -9.11 -4.37
N VAL A 31 0.39 -8.56 -5.57
CA VAL A 31 1.51 -8.41 -6.52
C VAL A 31 2.60 -7.47 -6.00
N VAL A 32 2.21 -6.41 -5.29
CA VAL A 32 3.15 -5.46 -4.67
C VAL A 32 3.84 -6.08 -3.46
N TYR A 33 3.10 -6.81 -2.63
CA TYR A 33 3.62 -7.49 -1.44
C TYR A 33 4.59 -8.62 -1.78
N GLU A 34 4.27 -9.44 -2.80
CA GLU A 34 5.12 -10.54 -3.28
C GLU A 34 6.33 -10.04 -4.09
N GLY A 35 6.37 -8.75 -4.44
CA GLY A 35 7.44 -8.16 -5.26
C GLY A 35 7.41 -8.62 -6.72
N HIS A 36 6.25 -9.09 -7.19
CA HIS A 36 6.07 -9.59 -8.56
C HIS A 36 6.00 -8.47 -9.61
N VAL A 37 5.86 -7.22 -9.15
CA VAL A 37 5.81 -6.02 -10.00
C VAL A 37 6.84 -4.98 -9.57
N LYS A 38 7.43 -4.30 -10.56
CA LYS A 38 8.35 -3.20 -10.31
C LYS A 38 7.54 -1.92 -10.11
N VAL A 39 7.36 -1.52 -8.86
CA VAL A 39 6.64 -0.29 -8.50
C VAL A 39 7.59 0.85 -8.15
N THR A 40 7.19 2.07 -8.51
CA THR A 40 7.87 3.29 -8.08
C THR A 40 7.18 3.79 -6.82
N TRP A 41 7.92 3.80 -5.72
CA TRP A 41 7.44 4.30 -4.44
C TRP A 41 7.66 5.81 -4.34
N GLU A 42 6.58 6.55 -4.11
CA GLU A 42 6.60 7.96 -3.77
C GLU A 42 6.58 8.13 -2.25
N ASN A 43 7.52 8.91 -1.71
CA ASN A 43 7.58 9.21 -0.28
C ASN A 43 6.44 10.17 0.09
N GLN A 44 5.56 9.76 1.00
CA GLN A 44 4.43 10.58 1.47
C GLN A 44 4.69 11.26 2.82
N GLY A 45 5.86 11.04 3.42
CA GLY A 45 6.24 11.65 4.69
C GLY A 45 6.62 10.60 5.73
N VAL A 46 6.66 11.05 6.98
CA VAL A 46 7.12 10.26 8.11
C VAL A 46 6.03 10.23 9.20
N THR A 47 5.41 9.07 9.45
CA THR A 47 4.31 8.85 10.40
C THR A 47 4.63 7.67 11.30
N GLU A 48 4.50 7.79 12.62
CA GLU A 48 4.79 6.70 13.57
C GLU A 48 3.76 5.55 13.47
N PHE A 49 4.21 4.30 13.35
CA PHE A 49 3.36 3.10 13.37
C PHE A 49 4.06 1.88 14.01
N ASP A 50 3.32 1.14 14.84
CA ASP A 50 3.87 0.04 15.66
C ASP A 50 4.31 -1.20 14.88
N ALA A 51 3.81 -1.40 13.65
CA ALA A 51 4.16 -2.55 12.84
C ALA A 51 3.99 -2.31 11.33
N VAL A 52 4.73 -3.08 10.52
CA VAL A 52 4.68 -3.03 9.05
C VAL A 52 3.29 -3.42 8.58
N ARG A 53 2.58 -2.46 7.97
CA ARG A 53 1.23 -2.62 7.43
C ARG A 53 1.16 -2.02 6.03
N MET A 54 0.56 -2.76 5.11
CA MET A 54 0.16 -2.26 3.80
C MET A 54 -1.36 -2.26 3.72
N SER A 55 -1.93 -1.22 3.12
CA SER A 55 -3.38 -1.10 2.93
C SER A 55 -3.71 -0.34 1.66
N ALA A 56 -4.88 -0.67 1.09
CA ALA A 56 -5.49 0.15 0.05
C ALA A 56 -6.10 1.41 0.69
N ILE A 57 -5.92 2.56 0.04
CA ILE A 57 -6.44 3.85 0.49
C ILE A 57 -7.35 4.47 -0.57
N ASP A 58 -8.31 5.30 -0.14
CA ASP A 58 -9.22 6.03 -1.02
C ASP A 58 -8.64 7.38 -1.51
N GLU A 59 -9.45 8.18 -2.21
CA GLU A 59 -9.07 9.51 -2.72
C GLU A 59 -8.76 10.54 -1.63
N HIS A 60 -9.17 10.26 -0.39
CA HIS A 60 -8.93 11.10 0.78
C HIS A 60 -7.71 10.62 1.60
N GLY A 61 -7.10 9.49 1.24
CA GLY A 61 -5.99 8.89 1.96
C GLY A 61 -6.41 8.06 3.17
N GLU A 62 -7.70 7.69 3.26
CA GLU A 62 -8.24 6.86 4.33
C GLU A 62 -8.16 5.37 3.96
N ASP A 63 -7.95 4.50 4.95
CA ASP A 63 -7.89 3.05 4.77
C ASP A 63 -9.22 2.50 4.25
N ILE A 64 -9.16 1.69 3.18
CA ILE A 64 -10.31 0.90 2.74
C ILE A 64 -10.39 -0.35 3.61
N ASP A 65 -11.44 -0.43 4.43
CA ASP A 65 -11.63 -1.51 5.39
C ASP A 65 -11.66 -2.89 4.71
N GLY A 66 -11.00 -3.87 5.32
CA GLY A 66 -10.85 -5.24 4.79
C GLY A 66 -9.68 -5.48 3.82
N TYR A 67 -8.96 -4.45 3.37
CA TYR A 67 -7.84 -4.59 2.43
C TYR A 67 -6.49 -4.21 3.05
N ALA A 68 -6.15 -4.82 4.19
CA ALA A 68 -4.88 -4.60 4.87
C ALA A 68 -4.07 -5.91 5.06
N ARG A 69 -2.75 -5.83 4.92
CA ARG A 69 -1.80 -6.93 5.18
C ARG A 69 -0.64 -6.45 6.05
N GLY A 70 -0.18 -7.30 6.95
CA GLY A 70 0.85 -6.97 7.94
C GLY A 70 0.51 -7.53 9.32
N LYS A 71 1.48 -7.55 10.24
CA LYS A 71 1.18 -7.79 11.65
C LYS A 71 0.76 -6.45 12.27
N GLY A 72 -0.33 -6.45 13.04
CA GLY A 72 -0.58 -5.43 14.05
C GLY A 72 0.08 -5.81 15.37
#